data_AF-A0A818JKK1-F1
#
_entry.id   AF-A0A818JKK1-F1
#
_cell.length_a   1.000
_cell.length_b   1.000
_cell.length_c   1.000
_cell.angle_alpha   90.00
_cell.angle_beta   90.00
_cell.angle_gamma   90.00
#
_symmetry.space_group_name_H-M   'P 1'
#
loop_
_entity.id
_entity.type
_entity.pdbx_description
1 polymer ?
#
loop_
_entity_poly.entity_id
_entity_poly.type
_entity_poly.pdbx_seq_one_letter_code
_entity_poly.pdbx_strand_id
1 'polypeptide(L)'
;MSSVALSVLTLTLGMFFILIGQFKVTPKYFPDIYEDMRREFGRINKVFPLYQITNWRPYAKNYRMTIGILEIVCGAVLVLIPGRLKQIANTILLMLMLGAVYTHYTLHDKFDRMAPGIIFSLLLSTRLIIYWQGKYAHLNILNQKQPYESKKKIKIEEDENTHESIDEETDEKKKD
;
A
#
# COMPACT_ATOMS: atom_id res chain seq x y z
N MET A 1 -14.92 4.80 -4.27
CA MET A 1 -14.90 4.30 -5.67
C MET A 1 -13.47 4.35 -6.15
N SER A 2 -12.79 3.23 -6.30
CA SER A 2 -11.47 3.21 -6.96
C SER A 2 -11.68 3.46 -8.44
N SER A 3 -11.11 4.53 -8.99
CA SER A 3 -11.18 4.79 -10.42
C SER A 3 -10.57 3.60 -11.18
N VAL A 4 -11.17 3.25 -12.33
CA VAL A 4 -10.69 2.15 -13.19
C VAL A 4 -9.20 2.30 -13.48
N ALA A 5 -8.73 3.55 -13.64
CA ALA A 5 -7.32 3.88 -13.81
C ALA A 5 -6.41 3.36 -12.68
N LEU A 6 -6.81 3.49 -11.42
CA LEU A 6 -6.04 2.99 -10.28
C LEU A 6 -6.00 1.46 -10.23
N SER A 7 -7.09 0.81 -10.66
CA SER A 7 -7.14 -0.64 -10.78
C SER A 7 -6.20 -1.15 -11.87
N VAL A 8 -6.25 -0.54 -13.06
CA VAL A 8 -5.35 -0.89 -14.18
C VAL A 8 -3.89 -0.63 -13.80
N LEU A 9 -3.59 0.55 -13.21
CA LEU A 9 -2.24 0.87 -12.74
C LEU A 9 -1.72 -0.17 -11.75
N THR A 10 -2.56 -0.61 -10.81
CA THR A 10 -2.15 -1.63 -9.84
C THR A 10 -1.93 -2.99 -10.49
N LEU A 11 -2.81 -3.38 -11.41
CA LEU A 11 -2.71 -4.64 -12.15
C LEU A 11 -1.42 -4.67 -12.97
N THR A 12 -1.14 -3.61 -13.72
CA THR A 12 0.07 -3.46 -14.53
C THR A 12 1.33 -3.50 -13.67
N LEU A 13 1.37 -2.75 -12.56
CA LEU A 13 2.50 -2.78 -11.63
C LEU A 13 2.73 -4.19 -11.04
N GLY A 14 1.66 -4.85 -10.58
CA GLY A 14 1.77 -6.18 -9.99
C GLY A 14 2.29 -7.22 -10.98
N MET A 15 1.79 -7.21 -12.22
CA MET A 15 2.33 -8.07 -13.29
C MET A 15 3.78 -7.75 -13.60
N PHE A 16 4.14 -6.46 -13.66
CA PHE A 16 5.51 -6.04 -13.92
C PHE A 16 6.49 -6.51 -12.83
N PHE A 17 6.11 -6.42 -11.55
CA PHE A 17 6.92 -6.92 -10.44
C PHE A 17 7.10 -8.43 -10.46
N ILE A 18 6.05 -9.18 -10.84
CA ILE A 18 6.16 -10.62 -11.04
C ILE A 18 7.21 -10.91 -12.13
N LEU A 19 7.15 -10.23 -13.29
CA LEU A 19 8.09 -10.44 -14.39
C LEU A 19 9.54 -10.12 -14.00
N ILE A 20 9.80 -8.96 -13.39
CA ILE A 20 11.16 -8.61 -12.95
C ILE A 20 11.65 -9.58 -11.86
N GLY A 21 10.79 -9.95 -10.92
CA GLY A 21 11.15 -10.92 -9.89
C GLY A 21 11.50 -12.29 -10.49
N GLN A 22 10.81 -12.72 -11.55
CA GLN A 22 11.16 -13.92 -12.30
C GLN A 22 12.54 -13.82 -12.95
N PHE A 23 12.93 -12.66 -13.50
CA PHE A 23 14.29 -12.44 -14.00
C PHE A 23 15.35 -12.50 -12.89
N LYS A 24 15.02 -12.05 -11.67
CA LYS A 24 15.90 -12.19 -10.50
C LYS A 24 16.05 -13.63 -10.02
N VAL A 25 15.03 -14.47 -10.15
CA VAL A 25 15.09 -15.87 -9.67
C VAL A 25 15.64 -16.81 -10.74
N THR A 26 15.24 -16.64 -12.00
CA THR A 26 15.47 -17.65 -13.04
C THR A 26 16.67 -17.35 -13.94
N PRO A 27 17.78 -18.12 -13.84
CA PRO A 27 18.98 -17.93 -14.66
C PRO A 27 18.83 -18.33 -16.14
N LYS A 28 17.83 -19.16 -16.48
CA LYS A 28 17.79 -19.86 -17.77
C LYS A 28 17.33 -19.01 -18.96
N TYR A 29 16.55 -17.96 -18.73
CA TYR A 29 15.91 -17.23 -19.83
C TYR A 29 16.80 -16.14 -20.44
N PHE A 30 17.69 -15.52 -19.66
CA PHE A 30 18.58 -14.45 -20.11
C PHE A 30 19.94 -14.50 -19.37
N PRO A 31 20.93 -15.25 -19.88
CA PRO A 31 22.21 -15.44 -19.19
C PRO A 31 22.99 -14.12 -19.02
N ASP A 32 22.94 -13.22 -20.00
CA ASP A 32 23.63 -11.92 -19.95
C ASP A 32 23.06 -11.02 -18.85
N ILE A 33 21.72 -10.94 -18.77
CA ILE A 33 21.00 -10.17 -17.74
C ILE A 33 21.27 -10.78 -16.36
N TYR A 34 21.29 -12.12 -16.26
CA TYR A 34 21.59 -12.81 -15.02
C TYR A 34 23.00 -12.52 -14.52
N GLU A 35 23.99 -12.47 -15.42
CA GLU A 35 25.37 -12.16 -15.06
C GLU A 35 25.51 -10.71 -14.60
N ASP A 36 24.89 -9.76 -15.29
CA ASP A 36 24.85 -8.35 -14.90
C ASP A 36 24.20 -8.18 -13.52
N MET A 37 23.06 -8.82 -13.27
CA MET A 37 22.43 -8.82 -11.96
C MET A 37 23.34 -9.43 -10.89
N ARG A 38 24.03 -10.55 -11.19
CA ARG A 38 24.95 -11.18 -10.23
C ARG A 38 26.10 -10.23 -9.86
N ARG A 39 26.66 -9.52 -10.84
CA ARG A 39 27.70 -8.50 -10.62
C ARG A 39 27.17 -7.34 -9.78
N GLU A 40 25.97 -6.87 -10.09
CA GLU A 40 25.30 -5.79 -9.36
C GLU A 40 25.04 -6.17 -7.90
N PHE A 41 24.41 -7.33 -7.65
CA PHE A 41 24.18 -7.83 -6.30
C PHE A 41 25.49 -8.14 -5.54
N GLY A 42 26.56 -8.51 -6.25
CA GLY A 42 27.91 -8.64 -5.68
C GLY A 42 28.47 -7.30 -5.17
N ARG A 43 28.22 -6.19 -5.91
CA ARG A 43 28.59 -4.84 -5.49
C ARG A 43 27.69 -4.33 -4.36
N ILE A 44 26.37 -4.52 -4.47
CA ILE A 44 25.38 -4.19 -3.44
C ILE A 44 25.72 -4.82 -2.09
N ASN A 45 26.18 -6.08 -2.09
CA ASN A 45 26.56 -6.76 -0.84
C ASN A 45 27.72 -6.08 -0.10
N LYS A 46 28.51 -5.20 -0.75
CA LYS A 46 29.59 -4.45 -0.08
C LYS A 46 29.07 -3.27 0.73
N VAL A 47 27.94 -2.70 0.34
CA VAL A 47 27.36 -1.47 0.95
C VAL A 47 26.05 -1.76 1.67
N PHE A 48 25.80 -3.02 2.03
CA PHE A 48 24.51 -3.45 2.55
C PHE A 48 24.15 -2.65 3.82
N PRO A 49 23.07 -1.84 3.82
CA PRO A 49 22.78 -0.92 4.91
C PRO A 49 22.52 -1.63 6.24
N LEU A 50 21.93 -2.83 6.19
CA LEU A 50 21.68 -3.63 7.41
C LEU A 50 22.94 -4.30 7.96
N TYR A 51 24.08 -4.29 7.25
CA TYR A 51 25.35 -4.79 7.81
C TYR A 51 25.72 -4.02 9.08
N GLN A 52 25.46 -2.71 9.11
CA GLN A 52 25.77 -1.87 10.26
C GLN A 52 24.98 -2.23 11.53
N ILE A 53 23.80 -2.83 11.37
CA ILE A 53 22.89 -3.15 12.48
C ILE A 53 22.99 -4.63 12.89
N THR A 54 23.14 -5.52 11.91
CA THR A 54 23.04 -6.97 12.11
C THR A 54 24.41 -7.68 12.05
N ASN A 55 25.47 -7.01 11.58
CA ASN A 55 26.84 -7.54 11.42
C ASN A 55 26.95 -8.86 10.63
N TRP A 56 25.86 -9.28 9.99
CA TRP A 56 25.76 -10.47 9.17
C TRP A 56 25.70 -10.07 7.71
N ARG A 57 26.56 -10.68 6.90
CA ARG A 57 26.66 -10.41 5.47
C ARG A 57 26.04 -11.56 4.68
N PRO A 58 24.83 -11.40 4.14
CA PRO A 58 24.19 -12.46 3.36
C PRO A 58 25.00 -12.74 2.08
N TYR A 59 25.05 -14.00 1.68
CA TYR A 59 25.65 -14.36 0.39
C TYR A 59 24.83 -13.77 -0.77
N ALA A 60 25.49 -13.14 -1.74
CA ALA A 60 24.83 -12.36 -2.80
C ALA A 60 23.78 -13.16 -3.60
N LYS A 61 23.98 -14.47 -3.78
CA LYS A 61 23.00 -15.36 -4.43
C LYS A 61 21.70 -15.45 -3.63
N ASN A 62 21.78 -15.61 -2.31
CA ASN A 62 20.62 -15.75 -1.44
C ASN A 62 19.87 -14.42 -1.34
N TYR A 63 20.60 -13.31 -1.20
CA TYR A 63 20.00 -11.98 -1.13
C TYR A 63 19.20 -11.62 -2.40
N ARG A 64 19.77 -11.87 -3.60
CA ARG A 64 19.07 -11.67 -4.87
C ARG A 64 17.82 -12.54 -4.98
N MET A 65 17.92 -13.81 -4.56
CA MET A 65 16.81 -14.76 -4.59
C MET A 65 15.69 -14.34 -3.65
N THR A 66 16.01 -13.90 -2.43
CA THR A 66 15.03 -13.41 -1.46
C THR A 66 14.29 -12.18 -1.99
N ILE A 67 15.00 -11.19 -2.54
CA ILE A 67 14.36 -10.00 -3.13
C ILE A 67 13.47 -10.39 -4.32
N GLY A 68 13.95 -11.27 -5.21
CA GLY A 68 13.16 -11.73 -6.36
C GLY A 68 11.87 -12.45 -5.93
N ILE A 69 11.96 -13.34 -4.94
CA ILE A 69 10.78 -14.05 -4.39
C ILE A 69 9.81 -13.05 -3.73
N LEU A 70 10.31 -12.08 -2.95
CA LEU A 70 9.46 -11.06 -2.34
C LEU A 70 8.73 -10.23 -3.40
N GLU A 71 9.40 -9.85 -4.49
CA GLU A 71 8.76 -9.12 -5.59
C GLU A 71 7.67 -9.95 -6.26
N ILE A 72 7.91 -11.24 -6.50
CA ILE A 72 6.90 -12.15 -7.09
C ILE A 72 5.71 -12.29 -6.15
N VAL A 73 5.94 -12.60 -4.87
CA VAL A 73 4.88 -12.83 -3.89
C VAL A 73 4.07 -11.55 -3.66
N CYS A 74 4.73 -10.42 -3.43
CA CYS A 74 4.04 -9.15 -3.23
C CYS A 74 3.34 -8.68 -4.51
N GLY A 75 3.94 -8.87 -5.69
CA GLY A 75 3.29 -8.59 -6.97
C GLY A 75 2.03 -9.43 -7.19
N ALA A 76 2.08 -10.72 -6.86
CA ALA A 76 0.91 -11.62 -6.93
C ALA A 76 -0.19 -11.19 -5.94
N VAL A 77 0.17 -10.86 -4.70
CA VAL A 77 -0.78 -10.32 -3.72
C VAL A 77 -1.41 -9.01 -4.22
N LEU A 78 -0.63 -8.15 -4.88
CA LEU A 78 -1.10 -6.87 -5.42
C LEU A 78 -2.16 -7.04 -6.51
N VAL A 79 -2.06 -8.10 -7.31
CA VAL A 79 -2.98 -8.45 -8.41
C VAL A 79 -4.21 -9.20 -7.90
N LEU A 80 -4.01 -10.23 -7.08
CA LEU A 80 -5.03 -11.22 -6.75
C LEU A 80 -5.91 -10.80 -5.55
N ILE A 81 -5.36 -10.06 -4.59
CA ILE A 81 -6.04 -9.83 -3.31
C ILE A 81 -6.52 -8.38 -3.20
N PRO A 82 -7.84 -8.13 -3.17
CA PRO A 82 -8.38 -6.83 -2.79
C PRO A 82 -8.34 -6.63 -1.26
N GLY A 83 -8.20 -5.39 -0.80
CA GLY A 83 -8.32 -5.03 0.62
C GLY A 83 -7.01 -4.56 1.27
N ARG A 84 -6.86 -4.83 2.58
CA ARG A 84 -5.74 -4.32 3.40
C ARG A 84 -4.41 -4.98 3.05
N LEU A 85 -4.42 -6.27 2.70
CA LEU A 85 -3.22 -7.03 2.31
C LEU A 85 -2.54 -6.43 1.07
N LYS A 86 -3.34 -5.91 0.13
CA LYS A 86 -2.85 -5.17 -1.04
C LYS A 86 -1.99 -3.97 -0.67
N GLN A 87 -2.33 -3.28 0.42
CA GLN A 87 -1.58 -2.12 0.88
C GLN A 87 -0.29 -2.52 1.58
N ILE A 88 -0.32 -3.60 2.35
CA ILE A 88 0.89 -4.17 2.96
C ILE A 88 1.87 -4.60 1.87
N ALA A 89 1.41 -5.33 0.84
CA ALA A 89 2.24 -5.72 -0.30
C ALA A 89 2.83 -4.51 -1.04
N ASN A 90 2.02 -3.45 -1.23
CA ASN A 90 2.48 -2.20 -1.84
C ASN A 90 3.56 -1.51 -1.00
N THR A 91 3.39 -1.46 0.32
CA THR A 91 4.39 -0.87 1.23
C THR A 91 5.69 -1.68 1.23
N ILE A 92 5.62 -3.01 1.20
CA ILE A 92 6.81 -3.87 1.11
C ILE A 92 7.53 -3.63 -0.22
N LEU A 93 6.82 -3.65 -1.35
CA LEU A 93 7.39 -3.35 -2.67
C LEU A 93 8.04 -1.97 -2.71
N LEU A 94 7.39 -0.96 -2.10
CA LEU A 94 7.94 0.39 -2.02
C LEU A 94 9.26 0.41 -1.24
N MET A 95 9.32 -0.28 -0.09
CA MET A 95 10.55 -0.39 0.69
C MET A 95 11.67 -1.10 -0.07
N LEU A 96 11.36 -2.13 -0.86
CA LEU A 96 12.33 -2.80 -1.73
C LEU A 96 12.88 -1.86 -2.80
N MET A 97 12.01 -1.07 -3.45
CA MET A 97 12.44 -0.09 -4.46
C MET A 97 13.30 1.03 -3.85
N LEU A 98 12.90 1.56 -2.69
CA LEU A 98 13.67 2.57 -1.96
C LEU A 98 15.03 2.03 -1.51
N GLY A 99 15.08 0.80 -1.01
CA GLY A 99 16.33 0.12 -0.66
C GLY A 99 17.25 -0.07 -1.86
N ALA A 100 16.70 -0.41 -3.03
CA ALA A 100 17.46 -0.49 -4.27
C ALA A 100 18.04 0.86 -4.68
N VAL A 101 17.23 1.93 -4.66
CA VAL A 101 17.68 3.30 -4.97
C VAL A 101 18.76 3.76 -3.99
N TYR A 102 18.56 3.54 -2.68
CA TYR A 102 19.55 3.87 -1.66
C TYR A 102 20.88 3.16 -1.91
N THR A 103 20.82 1.86 -2.22
CA THR A 103 22.02 1.08 -2.46
C THR A 103 22.78 1.58 -3.68
N HIS A 104 22.10 1.88 -4.79
CA HIS A 104 22.74 2.47 -5.96
C HIS A 104 23.29 3.88 -5.71
N TYR A 105 22.59 4.67 -4.88
CA TYR A 105 23.06 5.98 -4.45
C TYR A 105 24.40 5.86 -3.69
N THR A 106 24.51 4.92 -2.75
CA THR A 106 25.76 4.65 -2.02
C THR A 106 26.88 4.06 -2.89
N LEU A 107 26.52 3.36 -3.98
CA LEU A 107 27.47 2.83 -4.95
C LEU A 107 27.98 3.87 -5.94
N HIS A 108 27.44 5.09 -5.90
CA HIS A 108 27.68 6.15 -6.88
C HIS A 108 27.49 5.67 -8.34
N ASP A 109 26.51 4.80 -8.57
CA ASP A 109 26.17 4.34 -9.91
C ASP A 109 25.55 5.49 -10.74
N LYS A 110 25.59 5.34 -12.08
CA LYS A 110 24.96 6.29 -12.99
C LYS A 110 23.45 6.39 -12.74
N PHE A 111 22.89 7.59 -12.89
CA PHE A 111 21.45 7.84 -12.71
C PHE A 111 20.57 6.95 -13.58
N ASP A 112 21.04 6.58 -14.78
CA ASP A 112 20.32 5.69 -15.71
C ASP A 112 19.99 4.32 -15.09
N ARG A 113 20.84 3.80 -14.19
CA ARG A 113 20.59 2.54 -13.48
C ARG A 113 19.63 2.71 -12.30
N MET A 114 19.55 3.90 -11.73
CA MET A 114 18.62 4.26 -10.65
C MET A 114 17.22 4.62 -11.14
N ALA A 115 17.11 5.07 -12.40
CA ALA A 115 15.87 5.57 -12.97
C ALA A 115 14.68 4.60 -12.81
N PRO A 116 14.79 3.29 -13.11
CA PRO A 116 13.69 2.35 -12.91
C PRO A 116 13.23 2.29 -11.44
N GLY A 117 14.17 2.21 -10.49
CA GLY A 117 13.85 2.16 -9.05
C GLY A 117 13.16 3.44 -8.56
N ILE A 118 13.56 4.60 -9.06
CA ILE A 118 12.93 5.89 -8.74
C ILE A 118 11.52 5.95 -9.32
N ILE A 119 11.33 5.60 -10.58
CA ILE A 119 10.00 5.59 -11.22
C ILE A 119 9.04 4.66 -10.47
N PHE A 120 9.46 3.44 -10.15
CA PHE A 120 8.61 2.50 -9.42
C PHE A 120 8.32 2.93 -7.99
N SER A 121 9.31 3.51 -7.29
CA SER A 121 9.07 4.03 -5.93
C SER A 121 8.07 5.19 -5.93
N LEU A 122 8.14 6.12 -6.90
CA LEU A 122 7.16 7.20 -7.04
C LEU A 122 5.76 6.68 -7.40
N LEU A 123 5.65 5.71 -8.30
CA LEU A 123 4.36 5.12 -8.69
C LEU A 123 3.68 4.40 -7.51
N LEU A 124 4.45 3.60 -6.76
CA LEU A 124 3.96 2.90 -5.56
C LEU A 124 3.63 3.88 -4.42
N SER A 125 4.39 4.96 -4.26
CA SER A 125 4.15 6.01 -3.26
C SER A 125 2.88 6.78 -3.59
N THR A 126 2.69 7.19 -4.84
CA THR A 126 1.49 7.90 -5.30
C THR A 126 0.25 7.05 -5.03
N ARG A 127 0.31 5.75 -5.32
CA ARG A 127 -0.76 4.80 -5.02
C ARG A 127 -1.06 4.73 -3.51
N LEU A 128 -0.03 4.70 -2.67
CA LEU A 128 -0.16 4.66 -1.21
C LEU A 128 -0.80 5.95 -0.67
N ILE A 129 -0.35 7.11 -1.17
CA ILE A 129 -0.87 8.43 -0.81
C ILE A 129 -2.35 8.54 -1.17
N ILE A 130 -2.76 8.12 -2.37
CA ILE A 130 -4.17 8.14 -2.79
C ILE A 130 -5.02 7.25 -1.88
N TYR A 131 -4.53 6.07 -1.51
CA TYR A 131 -5.23 5.21 -0.55
C TYR A 131 -5.39 5.88 0.82
N TRP A 132 -4.33 6.53 1.31
CA TRP A 132 -4.36 7.26 2.57
C TRP A 132 -5.35 8.42 2.51
N GLN A 133 -5.27 9.28 1.49
CA GLN A 133 -6.21 10.38 1.27
C GLN A 133 -7.66 9.91 1.23
N GLY A 134 -7.95 8.83 0.49
CA GLY A 134 -9.29 8.25 0.45
C GLY A 134 -9.78 7.73 1.82
N LYS A 135 -8.88 7.15 2.62
CA LYS A 135 -9.20 6.70 3.98
C LYS A 135 -9.49 7.87 4.91
N TYR A 136 -8.67 8.93 4.89
CA TYR A 136 -8.90 10.13 5.70
C TYR A 136 -10.21 10.84 5.33
N ALA A 137 -10.50 10.98 4.03
CA ALA A 137 -11.76 11.57 3.58
C ALA A 137 -12.98 10.79 4.09
N HIS A 138 -12.94 9.45 4.02
CA HIS A 138 -14.01 8.61 4.55
C HIS A 138 -14.14 8.71 6.08
N LEU A 139 -13.02 8.78 6.81
CA LEU A 139 -13.02 8.94 8.26
C LEU A 139 -13.60 10.29 8.69
N ASN A 140 -13.29 11.38 7.96
CA ASN A 140 -13.87 12.69 8.24
C ASN A 140 -15.40 12.70 8.07
N ILE A 141 -15.92 12.03 7.03
CA ILE A 141 -17.36 11.89 6.81
C ILE A 141 -18.02 11.09 7.93
N LEU A 142 -17.40 9.98 8.36
CA LEU A 142 -17.92 9.18 9.48
C LEU A 142 -17.92 9.98 10.79
N ASN A 143 -16.85 10.72 11.06
CA ASN A 143 -16.75 11.56 12.25
C ASN A 143 -17.77 12.70 12.24
N GLN A 144 -18.17 13.20 11.07
CA GLN A 144 -19.21 14.22 10.92
C GLN A 144 -20.64 13.66 10.99
N LYS A 145 -20.87 12.41 10.55
CA LYS A 145 -22.19 11.76 10.64
C LYS A 145 -22.60 11.41 12.07
N GLN A 146 -21.65 11.03 12.93
CA GLN A 146 -21.90 10.70 14.33
C GLN A 146 -22.66 11.81 15.10
N PRO A 147 -22.22 13.08 15.09
CA PRO A 147 -22.94 14.17 15.76
C PRO A 147 -24.27 14.54 15.08
N TYR A 148 -24.45 14.29 13.78
CA TYR A 148 -25.74 14.49 13.10
C TYR A 148 -26.77 13.45 13.51
N GLU A 149 -26.43 12.16 13.50
CA GLU A 149 -27.33 11.06 13.89
C GLU A 149 -27.74 11.17 15.37
N SER A 150 -26.81 11.58 16.25
CA SER A 150 -27.12 11.79 17.66
C SER A 150 -28.10 12.95 17.86
N LYS A 151 -27.92 14.09 17.18
CA LYS A 151 -28.87 15.21 17.24
C LYS A 151 -30.24 14.87 16.65
N LYS A 152 -30.25 14.06 15.58
CA LYS A 152 -31.48 13.62 14.94
C LYS A 152 -32.30 12.71 15.86
N LYS A 153 -31.67 11.78 16.58
CA LYS A 153 -32.36 10.93 17.57
C LYS A 153 -32.98 11.74 18.69
N ILE A 154 -32.23 12.68 19.28
CA ILE A 154 -32.72 13.54 20.36
C ILE A 154 -33.96 14.32 19.91
N LYS A 155 -33.95 14.84 18.68
CA LYS A 155 -35.08 15.60 18.14
C LYS A 155 -36.34 14.73 17.91
N ILE A 156 -36.16 13.48 17.48
CA ILE A 156 -37.27 12.55 17.29
C ILE A 156 -37.89 12.16 18.65
N GLU A 157 -37.07 11.92 19.68
CA GLU A 157 -37.55 11.66 21.04
C GLU A 157 -38.29 12.88 21.65
N GLU A 158 -37.83 14.11 21.37
CA GLU A 158 -38.55 15.34 21.79
C GLU A 158 -39.90 15.49 21.09
N ASP A 159 -39.96 15.24 19.78
CA ASP A 159 -41.20 15.35 18.99
C ASP A 159 -42.24 14.28 19.39
N GLU A 160 -41.80 13.07 19.78
CA GLU A 160 -42.67 11.96 20.22
C GLU A 160 -43.25 12.21 21.63
N ASN A 161 -42.44 12.66 22.59
CA ASN A 161 -42.91 13.00 23.95
C ASN A 161 -43.86 14.21 23.97
N THR A 162 -43.67 15.17 23.06
CA THR A 162 -44.55 16.34 22.95
C THR A 162 -45.92 15.97 22.39
N HIS A 163 -46.00 14.96 21.50
CA HIS A 163 -47.27 14.49 20.97
C HIS A 163 -48.05 13.65 22.00
N GLU A 164 -47.37 12.79 22.75
CA GLU A 164 -47.99 11.93 23.77
C GLU A 164 -48.57 12.75 24.95
N SER A 165 -47.91 13.84 25.33
CA SER A 165 -48.40 14.75 26.39
C SER A 165 -49.62 15.59 25.98
N ILE A 166 -49.80 15.90 24.69
CA ILE A 166 -50.97 16.64 24.19
C ILE A 166 -52.21 15.73 24.12
N ASP A 167 -52.01 14.45 23.81
CA ASP A 167 -53.10 13.47 23.73
C ASP A 167 -53.64 13.11 25.13
N GLU A 168 -52.78 13.00 26.16
CA GLU A 168 -53.20 12.80 27.56
C GLU A 168 -53.99 13.99 28.12
N GLU A 169 -53.57 15.24 27.84
CA GLU A 169 -54.25 16.44 28.36
C GLU A 169 -55.63 16.68 27.69
N THR A 170 -55.83 16.15 26.47
CA THR A 170 -57.09 16.28 25.72
C THR A 170 -58.16 15.28 26.19
N ASP A 171 -57.75 14.09 26.65
CA ASP A 171 -58.66 13.08 27.20
C ASP A 171 -59.09 13.39 28.65
N GLU A 172 -58.23 14.06 29.44
CA GLU A 172 -58.58 14.45 30.81
C GLU A 172 -59.64 15.57 30.84
N LYS A 173 -59.62 16.50 29.87
CA LYS A 173 -60.61 17.59 29.74
C LYS A 173 -61.99 17.18 29.25
N LYS A 174 -62.18 15.93 28.82
CA LYS A 174 -63.45 15.44 28.26
C LYS A 174 -64.30 14.66 29.28
N LYS A 175 -63.81 14.54 30.52
CA LYS A 175 -64.42 13.74 31.59
C LYS A 175 -65.16 14.56 32.65
N ASP A 176 -65.15 15.89 32.54
CA ASP A 176 -65.89 16.83 33.39
C ASP A 176 -67.09 17.45 32.66
#